data_AF-A0A1G5PDH7-F1
#
_entry.id   AF-A0A1G5PDH7-F1
#
_cell.length_a   1.000
_cell.length_b   1.000
_cell.length_c   1.000
_cell.angle_alpha   90.00
_cell.angle_beta   90.00
_cell.angle_gamma   90.00
#
_symmetry.space_group_name_H-M   'P 1'
#
loop_
_entity.id
_entity.type
_entity.pdbx_description
1 polymer ?
#
loop_
_entity_poly.entity_id
_entity_poly.type
_entity_poly.pdbx_seq_one_letter_code
_entity_poly.pdbx_strand_id
1 'polypeptide(L)'
;MTYFVKMTPPPLQASAAPAAPANEERIVRVFDPMGIQYSSTSWQRAEELVLAKRAYWAPGSGEEEIVTLHLTYVPFMVVTQIDSDQNQVRETKSARSRRHNISTLRKRDGDLCFYCLKEMAREEMTREHLLASHAGGSDRNENLVLAHARCNEAVGHLSIAEKVRARERNFARILLTAGPDITQRLLQQLKIMPVDS
;
A
#
# COMPACT_ATOMS: atom_id res chain seq x y z
N MET A 1 11.64 4.43 -33.38
CA MET A 1 12.98 4.29 -32.75
C MET A 1 13.14 5.42 -31.75
N THR A 2 12.76 5.19 -30.50
CA THR A 2 12.99 6.15 -29.41
C THR A 2 13.95 5.49 -28.44
N TYR A 3 15.09 6.15 -28.31
CA TYR A 3 16.31 5.68 -27.67
C TYR A 3 16.10 5.60 -26.16
N PHE A 4 16.26 4.41 -25.59
CA PHE A 4 16.45 4.27 -24.15
C PHE A 4 17.85 4.77 -23.81
N VAL A 5 17.94 6.04 -23.41
CA VAL A 5 19.12 6.55 -22.71
C VAL A 5 19.12 5.85 -21.35
N LYS A 6 19.94 4.80 -21.21
CA LYS A 6 20.32 4.27 -19.90
C LYS A 6 21.03 5.40 -19.16
N MET A 7 20.31 6.15 -18.34
CA MET A 7 20.91 7.05 -17.37
C MET A 7 21.49 6.16 -16.28
N THR A 8 22.78 5.85 -16.42
CA THR A 8 23.57 5.24 -15.36
C THR A 8 23.54 6.21 -14.18
N PRO A 9 23.05 5.82 -13.00
CA PRO A 9 23.15 6.68 -11.84
C PRO A 9 24.63 6.99 -11.59
N PRO A 10 24.98 8.22 -11.19
CA PRO A 10 26.36 8.54 -10.84
C PRO A 10 26.84 7.56 -9.77
N PRO A 11 28.14 7.20 -9.75
CA PRO A 11 28.65 6.28 -8.76
C PRO A 11 28.25 6.81 -7.38
N LEU A 12 27.57 5.98 -6.61
CA LEU A 12 27.22 6.23 -5.21
C LEU A 12 28.52 6.34 -4.42
N GLN A 13 29.16 7.51 -4.48
CA GLN A 13 30.06 7.91 -3.42
C GLN A 13 29.17 8.08 -2.20
N ALA A 14 29.30 7.17 -1.24
CA ALA A 14 28.68 7.30 0.05
C ALA A 14 29.27 8.54 0.72
N SER A 15 28.68 9.70 0.46
CA SER A 15 28.98 10.90 1.22
C SER A 15 28.53 10.64 2.65
N ALA A 16 29.47 10.66 3.59
CA ALA A 16 29.16 10.56 5.01
C ALA A 16 28.09 11.60 5.38
N ALA A 17 27.18 11.23 6.28
CA ALA A 17 26.19 12.16 6.78
C ALA A 17 26.90 13.41 7.33
N PRO A 18 26.47 14.63 6.93
CA PRO A 18 27.05 15.85 7.48
C PRO A 18 26.84 15.87 9.00
N ALA A 19 27.82 16.42 9.73
CA ALA A 19 27.79 16.46 11.19
C ALA A 19 26.50 17.17 11.67
N ALA A 20 25.75 16.49 12.53
CA ALA A 20 24.52 17.02 13.09
C ALA A 20 24.82 18.23 13.99
N PRO A 21 24.25 19.43 13.74
CA PRO A 21 24.37 20.53 14.68
C PRO A 21 23.46 20.29 15.89
N ALA A 22 23.94 20.75 17.05
CA ALA A 22 23.33 20.48 18.34
C ALA A 22 21.95 21.14 18.48
N ASN A 23 20.94 20.29 18.63
CA ASN A 23 19.64 20.59 19.26
C ASN A 23 18.70 21.55 18.49
N GLU A 24 18.00 21.03 17.49
CA GLU A 24 16.66 21.50 17.05
C GLU A 24 16.04 20.47 16.09
N GLU A 25 14.72 20.28 16.13
CA GLU A 25 13.93 19.37 15.28
C GLU A 25 14.07 19.74 13.78
N ARG A 26 15.17 19.34 13.14
CA ARG A 26 15.40 19.65 11.73
C ARG A 26 14.54 18.78 10.83
N ILE A 27 13.55 19.42 10.22
CA ILE A 27 12.80 18.92 9.06
C ILE A 27 13.65 19.03 7.78
N VAL A 28 13.80 17.92 7.09
CA VAL A 28 14.58 17.76 5.86
C VAL A 28 13.65 17.80 4.66
N ARG A 29 13.95 18.66 3.68
CA ARG A 29 13.18 18.71 2.42
C ARG A 29 13.52 17.48 1.57
N VAL A 30 12.49 16.85 1.01
CA VAL A 30 12.62 15.60 0.25
C VAL A 30 12.28 15.85 -1.21
N PHE A 31 13.13 15.37 -2.10
CA PHE A 31 12.94 15.43 -3.55
C PHE A 31 13.06 14.02 -4.16
N ASP A 32 12.40 13.76 -5.28
CA ASP A 32 12.63 12.53 -6.06
C ASP A 32 13.70 12.73 -7.16
N PRO A 33 14.07 11.67 -7.92
CA PRO A 33 15.03 11.79 -9.02
C PRO A 33 14.60 12.74 -10.14
N MET A 34 13.31 13.09 -10.23
CA MET A 34 12.76 14.02 -11.21
C MET A 34 12.72 15.46 -10.70
N GLY A 35 13.19 15.71 -9.47
CA GLY A 35 13.22 17.03 -8.84
C GLY A 35 11.89 17.46 -8.22
N ILE A 36 10.90 16.57 -8.10
CA ILE A 36 9.61 16.89 -7.46
C ILE A 36 9.79 16.94 -5.95
N GLN A 37 9.36 18.04 -5.33
CA GLN A 37 9.39 18.19 -3.87
C GLN A 37 8.22 17.48 -3.19
N TYR A 38 8.52 16.65 -2.20
CA TYR A 38 7.56 15.99 -1.33
C TYR A 38 7.46 16.70 0.02
N SER A 39 6.54 16.26 0.87
CA SER A 39 6.50 16.67 2.26
C SER A 39 7.85 16.43 2.92
N SER A 40 8.35 17.42 3.67
CA SER A 40 9.57 17.28 4.45
C SER A 40 9.45 16.15 5.46
N THR A 41 10.58 15.55 5.81
CA THR A 41 10.68 14.42 6.75
C THR A 41 11.59 14.78 7.93
N SER A 42 11.53 14.03 9.03
CA SER A 42 12.51 14.21 10.11
C SER A 42 13.91 13.76 9.71
N TRP A 43 14.93 14.31 10.36
CA TRP A 43 16.33 13.91 10.18
C TRP A 43 16.55 12.41 10.37
N GLN A 44 16.02 11.83 11.47
CA GLN A 44 16.11 10.39 11.74
C GLN A 44 15.55 9.55 10.59
N ARG A 45 14.40 9.94 10.05
CA ARG A 45 13.78 9.23 8.93
C ARG A 45 14.59 9.39 7.63
N ALA A 46 15.25 10.52 7.44
CA ALA A 46 16.16 10.73 6.33
C ALA A 46 17.38 9.80 6.42
N GLU A 47 17.97 9.65 7.60
CA GLU A 47 19.08 8.71 7.85
C GLU A 47 18.66 7.26 7.59
N GLU A 48 17.49 6.83 8.04
CA GLU A 48 16.95 5.50 7.75
C GLU A 48 16.85 5.24 6.24
N LEU A 49 16.39 6.23 5.47
CA LEU A 49 16.25 6.12 4.02
C LEU A 49 17.61 6.02 3.32
N VAL A 50 18.61 6.75 3.80
CA VAL A 50 19.98 6.68 3.28
C VAL A 50 20.63 5.35 3.62
N LEU A 51 20.50 4.88 4.88
CA LEU A 51 20.98 3.56 5.31
C LEU A 51 20.35 2.42 4.50
N ALA A 52 19.06 2.54 4.19
CA ALA A 52 18.34 1.59 3.35
C ALA A 52 18.67 1.71 1.84
N LYS A 53 19.60 2.59 1.43
CA LYS A 53 19.96 2.89 0.03
C LYS A 53 18.77 3.37 -0.83
N ARG A 54 17.79 4.00 -0.19
CA ARG A 54 16.55 4.52 -0.80
C ARG A 54 16.59 6.03 -1.04
N ALA A 55 17.62 6.69 -0.53
CA ALA A 55 17.86 8.11 -0.72
C ALA A 55 19.36 8.41 -0.60
N TYR A 56 19.77 9.61 -1.00
CA TYR A 56 21.09 10.17 -0.76
C TYR A 56 20.97 11.64 -0.36
N TRP A 57 21.99 12.14 0.34
CA TRP A 57 22.10 13.55 0.72
C TRP A 57 22.59 14.36 -0.47
N ALA A 58 21.96 15.50 -0.73
CA ALA A 58 22.39 16.46 -1.74
C ALA A 58 22.61 17.84 -1.13
N PRO A 59 23.56 18.63 -1.67
CA PRO A 59 23.75 20.01 -1.24
C PRO A 59 22.53 20.86 -1.60
N GLY A 60 22.11 21.72 -0.66
CA GLY A 60 21.03 22.67 -0.90
C GLY A 60 21.45 23.76 -1.88
N SER A 61 20.54 24.19 -2.75
CA SER A 61 20.76 25.28 -3.71
C SER A 61 20.31 26.64 -3.14
N GLY A 62 20.96 27.12 -2.08
CA GLY A 62 20.70 28.43 -1.47
C GLY A 62 21.85 28.93 -0.58
N GLU A 63 21.88 30.24 -0.31
CA GLU A 63 22.89 30.92 0.52
C GLU A 63 22.94 30.42 1.98
N GLU A 64 21.88 29.74 2.43
CA GLU A 64 21.88 28.90 3.62
C GLU A 64 22.00 27.44 3.18
N GLU A 65 23.15 26.83 3.49
CA GLU A 65 23.58 25.51 3.03
C GLU A 65 22.73 24.36 3.66
N ILE A 66 21.44 24.29 3.33
CA ILE A 66 20.51 23.31 3.89
C ILE A 66 20.57 22.03 3.06
N VAL A 67 21.12 20.98 3.64
CA VAL A 67 21.21 19.63 3.05
C VAL A 67 19.80 19.10 2.72
N THR A 68 19.58 18.67 1.48
CA THR A 68 18.31 18.07 1.03
C THR A 68 18.43 16.56 0.89
N LEU A 69 17.30 15.86 0.99
CA LEU A 69 17.23 14.41 0.81
C LEU A 69 16.65 14.08 -0.57
N HIS A 70 17.40 13.36 -1.39
CA HIS A 70 16.96 12.94 -2.71
C HIS A 70 16.68 11.44 -2.71
N LEU A 71 15.44 11.06 -2.99
CA LEU A 71 15.04 9.66 -3.13
C LEU A 71 15.69 9.06 -4.38
N THR A 72 15.94 7.75 -4.36
CA THR A 72 16.42 7.01 -5.54
C THR A 72 15.28 6.49 -6.41
N TYR A 73 14.03 6.84 -6.07
CA TYR A 73 12.81 6.35 -6.71
C TYR A 73 11.73 7.43 -6.70
N VAL A 74 10.75 7.31 -7.59
CA VAL A 74 9.55 8.16 -7.63
C VAL A 74 8.43 7.47 -6.84
N PRO A 75 7.92 8.04 -5.74
CA PRO A 75 6.74 7.56 -5.04
C PRO A 75 5.47 7.67 -5.90
N PHE A 76 4.70 6.58 -6.00
CA PHE A 76 3.47 6.54 -6.80
C PHE A 76 2.35 7.37 -6.13
N MET A 77 2.02 8.53 -6.72
CA MET A 77 0.79 9.28 -6.42
C MET A 77 -0.17 9.17 -7.60
N VAL A 78 -1.44 8.86 -7.33
CA VAL A 78 -2.54 8.98 -8.29
C VAL A 78 -3.37 10.19 -7.92
N VAL A 79 -3.48 11.16 -8.83
CA VAL A 79 -4.47 12.24 -8.78
C VAL A 79 -5.32 12.16 -10.04
N THR A 80 -6.65 12.21 -9.88
CA THR A 80 -7.68 12.94 -10.66
C THR A 80 -9.03 12.27 -10.37
N GLN A 81 -10.19 12.92 -10.24
CA GLN A 81 -10.65 14.30 -10.08
C GLN A 81 -12.00 14.23 -9.31
N ILE A 82 -12.47 15.40 -8.88
CA ILE A 82 -13.63 15.72 -8.03
C ILE A 82 -14.97 15.22 -8.60
N ASP A 83 -15.89 14.81 -7.72
CA ASP A 83 -17.30 15.22 -7.83
C ASP A 83 -17.96 15.34 -6.45
N SER A 84 -18.77 16.39 -6.35
CA SER A 84 -19.38 16.98 -5.17
C SER A 84 -20.75 16.38 -4.85
N ASP A 85 -20.96 15.91 -3.63
CA ASP A 85 -22.24 16.16 -2.95
C ASP A 85 -22.09 16.07 -1.42
N GLN A 86 -22.73 16.99 -0.72
CA GLN A 86 -22.54 17.28 0.70
C GLN A 86 -23.60 16.58 1.56
N ASN A 87 -23.16 15.74 2.50
CA ASN A 87 -23.86 15.62 3.78
C ASN A 87 -22.87 15.30 4.91
N GLN A 88 -22.92 16.11 5.97
CA GLN A 88 -21.80 16.39 6.87
C GLN A 88 -21.84 15.53 8.15
N VAL A 89 -20.90 14.59 8.24
CA VAL A 89 -20.23 14.25 9.50
C VAL A 89 -18.74 14.52 9.25
N ARG A 90 -18.08 15.34 10.08
CA ARG A 90 -16.66 15.70 9.89
C ARG A 90 -15.77 14.48 10.10
N GLU A 91 -15.54 13.74 9.02
CA GLU A 91 -14.66 12.59 9.02
C GLU A 91 -13.19 13.02 9.00
N THR A 92 -12.41 12.39 9.87
CA THR A 92 -10.97 12.65 9.98
C THR A 92 -10.24 12.27 8.68
N LYS A 93 -9.09 12.91 8.40
CA LYS A 93 -8.22 12.56 7.25
C LYS A 93 -7.94 11.05 7.17
N SER A 94 -7.83 10.40 8.33
CA SER A 94 -7.67 8.95 8.50
C SER A 94 -8.91 8.16 8.04
N ALA A 95 -10.12 8.56 8.45
CA ALA A 95 -11.36 7.93 8.00
C ALA A 95 -11.60 8.07 6.49
N ARG A 96 -11.22 9.21 5.89
CA ARG A 96 -11.25 9.42 4.44
C ARG A 96 -10.27 8.52 3.69
N SER A 97 -9.03 8.42 4.16
CA SER A 97 -8.01 7.53 3.58
C SER A 97 -8.40 6.05 3.67
N ARG A 98 -8.99 5.62 4.80
CA ARG A 98 -9.50 4.25 4.97
C ARG A 98 -10.61 3.93 3.96
N ARG A 99 -11.55 4.85 3.74
CA ARG A 99 -12.64 4.68 2.77
C ARG A 99 -12.17 4.68 1.32
N HIS A 100 -11.19 5.53 0.99
CA HIS A 100 -10.57 5.50 -0.34
C HIS A 100 -9.90 4.16 -0.61
N ASN A 101 -9.22 3.60 0.40
CA ASN A 101 -8.58 2.30 0.30
C ASN A 101 -9.61 1.15 0.11
N ILE A 102 -10.73 1.16 0.86
CA ILE A 102 -11.83 0.18 0.67
C ILE A 102 -12.44 0.28 -0.74
N SER A 103 -12.67 1.49 -1.26
CA SER A 103 -13.23 1.64 -2.61
C SER A 103 -12.31 1.08 -3.69
N THR A 104 -10.99 1.25 -3.53
CA THR A 104 -10.01 0.71 -4.49
C THR A 104 -9.93 -0.81 -4.40
N LEU A 105 -9.90 -1.36 -3.18
CA LEU A 105 -9.92 -2.81 -2.97
C LEU A 105 -11.21 -3.43 -3.51
N ARG A 106 -12.37 -2.78 -3.31
CA ARG A 106 -13.66 -3.24 -3.84
C ARG A 106 -13.68 -3.31 -5.36
N LYS A 107 -13.12 -2.31 -6.05
CA LYS A 107 -13.01 -2.35 -7.53
C LYS A 107 -12.13 -3.51 -8.01
N ARG A 108 -11.12 -3.89 -7.24
CA ARG A 108 -10.20 -5.00 -7.55
C ARG A 108 -10.80 -6.36 -7.23
N ASP A 109 -11.33 -6.51 -6.01
CA ASP A 109 -11.72 -7.77 -5.38
C ASP A 109 -13.22 -8.10 -5.57
N GLY A 110 -14.03 -7.10 -5.88
CA GLY A 110 -15.49 -7.20 -5.88
C GLY A 110 -16.09 -7.09 -4.47
N ASP A 111 -17.28 -7.65 -4.32
CA ASP A 111 -18.10 -7.53 -3.10
C ASP A 111 -18.02 -8.75 -2.18
N LEU A 112 -17.20 -9.75 -2.54
CA LEU A 112 -17.06 -10.98 -1.75
C LEU A 112 -15.99 -10.83 -0.67
N CYS A 113 -16.29 -11.33 0.53
CA CYS A 113 -15.29 -11.49 1.58
C CYS A 113 -14.21 -12.48 1.14
N PHE A 114 -12.94 -12.10 1.26
CA PHE A 114 -11.81 -12.93 0.88
C PHE A 114 -11.85 -14.32 1.54
N TYR A 115 -12.28 -14.41 2.79
CA TYR A 115 -12.26 -15.67 3.56
C TYR A 115 -13.52 -16.52 3.39
N CYS A 116 -14.71 -15.94 3.59
CA CYS A 116 -15.95 -16.72 3.64
C CYS A 116 -16.71 -16.72 2.31
N LEU A 117 -16.29 -15.90 1.34
CA LEU A 117 -16.87 -15.79 0.00
C LEU A 117 -18.35 -15.41 -0.03
N LYS A 118 -18.85 -14.80 1.05
CA LYS A 118 -20.18 -14.17 1.10
C LYS A 118 -20.07 -12.72 0.66
N GLU A 119 -21.12 -12.22 0.02
CA GLU A 119 -21.27 -10.81 -0.29
C GLU A 119 -21.22 -9.96 0.97
N MET A 120 -20.61 -8.78 0.86
CA MET A 120 -20.48 -7.78 1.90
C MET A 120 -21.16 -6.50 1.44
N ALA A 121 -21.96 -5.91 2.32
CA ALA A 121 -22.32 -4.51 2.19
C ALA A 121 -21.08 -3.64 2.44
N ARG A 122 -21.08 -2.40 1.93
CA ARG A 122 -19.93 -1.50 2.02
C ARG A 122 -19.52 -1.22 3.47
N GLU A 123 -20.49 -1.22 4.37
CA GLU A 123 -20.37 -0.95 5.79
C GLU A 123 -19.72 -2.12 6.55
N GLU A 124 -19.80 -3.33 5.99
CA GLU A 124 -19.23 -4.56 6.56
C GLU A 124 -17.79 -4.81 6.10
N MET A 125 -17.34 -4.09 5.07
CA MET A 125 -16.02 -4.24 4.47
C MET A 125 -14.93 -3.69 5.40
N THR A 126 -14.12 -4.60 5.93
CA THR A 126 -12.87 -4.27 6.61
C THR A 126 -11.67 -4.59 5.73
N ARG A 127 -10.53 -3.98 6.03
CA ARG A 127 -9.26 -4.26 5.36
C ARG A 127 -8.47 -5.22 6.22
N GLU A 128 -8.04 -6.31 5.64
CA GLU A 128 -7.17 -7.27 6.31
C GLU A 128 -5.82 -7.35 5.61
N HIS A 129 -4.75 -7.39 6.40
CA HIS A 129 -3.39 -7.58 5.93
C HIS A 129 -3.10 -9.06 5.70
N LEU A 130 -2.67 -9.45 4.51
CA LEU A 130 -2.23 -10.84 4.25
C LEU A 130 -0.94 -11.14 5.01
N LEU A 131 0.08 -10.31 4.85
CA LEU A 131 1.24 -10.27 5.75
C LEU A 131 0.95 -9.28 6.87
N ALA A 132 0.92 -9.75 8.12
CA ALA A 132 0.64 -8.89 9.26
C ALA A 132 1.69 -7.77 9.41
N SER A 133 1.27 -6.60 9.89
CA SER A 133 2.14 -5.42 10.04
C SER A 133 3.35 -5.68 10.93
N HIS A 134 3.15 -6.40 12.05
CA HIS A 134 4.23 -6.79 12.97
C HIS A 134 5.24 -7.77 12.33
N ALA A 135 4.86 -8.46 11.25
CA ALA A 135 5.71 -9.33 10.46
C ALA A 135 6.29 -8.63 9.21
N GLY A 136 6.26 -7.29 9.16
CA GLY A 136 6.77 -6.49 8.05
C GLY A 136 5.75 -6.20 6.94
N GLY A 137 4.46 -6.50 7.18
CA GLY A 137 3.37 -6.21 6.27
C GLY A 137 3.16 -4.72 6.03
N SER A 138 3.00 -4.33 4.75
CA SER A 138 2.71 -2.94 4.39
C SER A 138 1.21 -2.65 4.31
N ASP A 139 0.82 -1.39 4.44
CA ASP A 139 -0.55 -0.89 4.18
C ASP A 139 -0.88 -0.70 2.70
N ARG A 140 -0.03 -1.22 1.80
CA ARG A 140 -0.28 -1.10 0.36
C ARG A 140 -1.37 -2.08 -0.07
N ASN A 141 -2.11 -1.70 -1.11
CA ASN A 141 -3.25 -2.48 -1.57
C ASN A 141 -2.87 -3.92 -1.95
N GLU A 142 -1.64 -4.17 -2.42
CA GLU A 142 -1.17 -5.52 -2.78
C GLU A 142 -1.10 -6.47 -1.58
N ASN A 143 -0.98 -5.94 -0.36
CA ASN A 143 -0.97 -6.71 0.88
C ASN A 143 -2.33 -6.71 1.59
N LEU A 144 -3.31 -5.97 1.08
CA LEU A 144 -4.62 -5.83 1.71
C LEU A 144 -5.69 -6.59 0.92
N VAL A 145 -6.66 -7.15 1.62
CA VAL A 145 -7.88 -7.76 1.06
C VAL A 145 -9.11 -7.27 1.80
N LEU A 146 -10.28 -7.38 1.17
CA LEU A 146 -11.55 -7.12 1.84
C LEU A 146 -12.04 -8.35 2.63
N ALA A 147 -12.47 -8.12 3.86
CA ALA A 147 -13.04 -9.15 4.72
C ALA A 147 -14.13 -8.59 5.65
N HIS A 148 -15.06 -9.45 6.08
CA HIS A 148 -15.94 -9.12 7.20
C HIS A 148 -15.11 -8.92 8.47
N ALA A 149 -15.55 -8.05 9.37
CA ALA A 149 -14.90 -7.83 10.67
C ALA A 149 -14.65 -9.13 11.45
N ARG A 150 -15.66 -10.00 11.55
CA ARG A 150 -15.54 -11.32 12.22
C ARG A 150 -14.49 -12.24 11.59
N CYS A 151 -14.37 -12.20 10.26
CA CYS A 151 -13.44 -13.07 9.53
C CYS A 151 -12.02 -12.55 9.71
N ASN A 152 -11.88 -11.22 9.66
CA ASN A 152 -10.63 -10.51 9.88
C ASN A 152 -10.08 -10.78 11.30
N GLU A 153 -10.91 -10.62 12.34
CA GLU A 153 -10.52 -10.89 13.72
C GLU A 153 -10.04 -12.35 13.93
N ALA A 154 -10.76 -13.31 13.35
CA ALA A 154 -10.44 -14.74 13.48
C ALA A 154 -9.08 -15.13 12.86
N VAL A 155 -8.58 -14.35 11.90
CA VAL A 155 -7.36 -14.68 11.14
C VAL A 155 -6.22 -13.68 11.33
N GLY A 156 -6.44 -12.55 12.00
CA GLY A 156 -5.46 -11.45 12.08
C GLY A 156 -4.10 -11.84 12.66
N HIS A 157 -4.07 -12.85 13.53
CA HIS A 157 -2.85 -13.39 14.16
C HIS A 157 -2.16 -14.50 13.35
N LEU A 158 -2.77 -14.96 12.26
CA LEU A 158 -2.28 -16.08 11.47
C LEU A 158 -1.21 -15.65 10.46
N SER A 159 -0.34 -16.58 10.09
CA SER A 159 0.59 -16.41 8.98
C SER A 159 -0.15 -16.31 7.63
N ILE A 160 0.55 -15.84 6.59
CA ILE A 160 0.01 -15.79 5.21
C ILE A 160 -0.53 -17.17 4.79
N ALA A 161 0.26 -18.22 5.01
CA ALA A 161 -0.11 -19.58 4.60
C ALA A 161 -1.38 -20.07 5.30
N GLU A 162 -1.53 -19.76 6.59
CA GLU A 162 -2.74 -20.11 7.36
C GLU A 162 -3.97 -19.30 6.91
N LYS A 163 -3.80 -18.02 6.59
CA LYS A 163 -4.86 -17.18 6.01
C LYS A 163 -5.35 -17.75 4.67
N VAL A 164 -4.42 -18.15 3.80
CA VAL A 164 -4.76 -18.78 2.51
C VAL A 164 -5.50 -20.10 2.74
N ARG A 165 -5.01 -20.97 3.63
CA ARG A 165 -5.70 -22.23 3.97
C ARG A 165 -7.10 -22.01 4.54
N ALA A 166 -7.30 -20.95 5.34
CA ALA A 166 -8.63 -20.62 5.87
C ALA A 166 -9.62 -20.26 4.75
N ARG A 167 -9.17 -19.47 3.76
CA ARG A 167 -9.95 -19.19 2.54
C ARG A 167 -10.24 -20.46 1.75
N GLU A 168 -9.21 -21.26 1.46
CA GLU A 168 -9.34 -22.49 0.67
C GLU A 168 -10.30 -23.48 1.32
N ARG A 169 -10.25 -23.63 2.65
CA ARG A 169 -11.19 -24.47 3.39
C ARG A 169 -12.64 -24.04 3.18
N ASN A 170 -12.93 -22.75 3.25
CA ASN A 170 -14.27 -22.22 3.01
C ASN A 170 -14.70 -22.38 1.55
N PHE A 171 -13.77 -22.16 0.62
CA PHE A 171 -14.02 -22.32 -0.80
C PHE A 171 -14.34 -23.78 -1.13
N ALA A 172 -13.51 -24.73 -0.70
CA ALA A 172 -13.74 -26.16 -0.87
C ALA A 172 -15.08 -26.59 -0.25
N ARG A 173 -15.41 -26.10 0.95
CA ARG A 173 -16.72 -26.35 1.58
C ARG A 173 -17.86 -25.89 0.68
N ILE A 174 -17.76 -24.70 0.07
CA ILE A 174 -18.80 -24.21 -0.85
C ILE A 174 -18.88 -25.08 -2.09
N LEU A 175 -17.75 -25.37 -2.76
CA LEU A 175 -17.74 -26.20 -3.97
C LEU A 175 -18.33 -27.60 -3.75
N LEU A 176 -18.10 -28.20 -2.58
CA LEU A 176 -18.57 -29.55 -2.26
C LEU A 176 -20.03 -29.60 -1.78
N THR A 177 -20.61 -28.47 -1.37
CA THR A 177 -21.96 -28.44 -0.77
C THR A 177 -22.97 -27.62 -1.56
N ALA A 178 -22.52 -26.73 -2.43
CA ALA A 178 -23.39 -25.92 -3.28
C ALA A 178 -23.76 -26.66 -4.57
N GLY A 179 -24.94 -26.33 -5.11
CA GLY A 179 -25.35 -26.82 -6.42
C GLY A 179 -24.46 -26.26 -7.55
N PRO A 180 -24.47 -26.90 -8.74
CA PRO A 180 -23.61 -26.54 -9.87
C PRO A 180 -23.76 -25.07 -10.30
N ASP A 181 -24.98 -24.54 -10.32
CA ASP A 181 -25.25 -23.14 -10.70
C ASP A 181 -24.57 -22.13 -9.75
N ILE A 182 -24.65 -22.40 -8.45
CA ILE A 182 -24.03 -21.55 -7.42
C ILE A 182 -22.51 -21.59 -7.56
N THR A 183 -21.96 -22.79 -7.76
CA THR A 183 -20.53 -23.00 -7.98
C THR A 183 -20.05 -22.24 -9.22
N GLN A 184 -20.76 -22.35 -10.34
CA GLN A 184 -20.38 -21.66 -11.58
C GLN A 184 -20.41 -20.14 -11.41
N ARG A 185 -21.48 -19.59 -10.79
CA ARG A 185 -21.58 -18.16 -10.51
C ARG A 185 -20.44 -17.67 -9.62
N LEU A 186 -20.10 -18.41 -8.58
CA LEU A 186 -19.00 -18.07 -7.67
C LEU A 186 -17.65 -18.07 -8.40
N LEU A 187 -17.36 -19.10 -9.20
CA LEU A 187 -16.13 -19.18 -9.98
C LEU A 187 -16.00 -17.99 -10.95
N GLN A 188 -17.10 -17.61 -11.59
CA GLN A 188 -17.15 -16.44 -12.46
C GLN A 188 -16.89 -15.13 -11.70
N GLN A 189 -17.52 -14.93 -10.53
CA GLN A 189 -17.28 -13.75 -9.69
C GLN A 189 -15.82 -13.67 -9.20
N LEU A 190 -15.22 -14.82 -8.89
CA LEU A 190 -13.82 -14.92 -8.47
C LEU A 190 -12.83 -14.86 -9.64
N LYS A 191 -13.31 -14.84 -10.89
CA LYS A 191 -12.49 -14.87 -12.11
C LYS A 191 -11.53 -16.06 -12.13
N ILE A 192 -11.95 -17.19 -11.56
CA ILE A 192 -11.20 -18.44 -11.59
C ILE A 192 -11.62 -19.17 -12.85
N MET A 193 -10.78 -19.10 -13.88
CA MET A 193 -10.99 -19.88 -15.10
C MET A 193 -10.33 -21.25 -14.94
N PRO A 194 -10.98 -22.34 -15.40
CA PRO A 194 -10.29 -23.60 -15.54
C PRO A 194 -9.11 -23.39 -16.50
N VAL A 195 -7.93 -23.86 -16.08
CA VAL A 195 -6.78 -23.97 -16.98
C VAL A 195 -6.96 -25.28 -17.71
N ASP A 196 -6.96 -25.25 -19.04
CA ASP A 196 -6.95 -26.49 -19.82
C ASP A 196 -5.69 -27.29 -19.48
N SER A 197 -5.89 -28.55 -19.08
CA SER A 197 -4.83 -29.48 -18.69
C SER A 197 -3.94 -29.88 -19.87
#